data_AF-A0A930K029-F1
#
_entry.id   AF-A0A930K029-F1
#
_cell.length_a   1.000
_cell.length_b   1.000
_cell.length_c   1.000
_cell.angle_alpha   90.00
_cell.angle_beta   90.00
_cell.angle_gamma   90.00
#
_symmetry.space_group_name_H-M   'P 1'
#
loop_
_entity.id
_entity.type
_entity.pdbx_description
1 polymer ?
#
loop_
_entity_poly.entity_id
_entity_poly.type
_entity_poly.pdbx_seq_one_letter_code
_entity_poly.pdbx_strand_id
1 'polypeptide(L)'
;QNTVPQALLAFLEGANFEGVIRSAVSIGGDSDTIAAMAGGIAQAFYVIPKKLSSYCYALLTPELRGVLNDFEDLLGCREADPFNIERFIEAQNTSNTYRQALVEMRQGHKQTHWIWFIFPQLKGFGHSAYSQYYGLADTDEARTYLAHPLLNERLREITKAVLLHGNMDVKRVMGSSIDAVKLKSSMTLFDVVCPNDIFEEVLKTFYGGERDSLTLNKIGL
;
A
#
# COMPACT_ATOMS: atom_id res chain seq x y z
N GLN A 1 5.20 37.31 5.48
CA GLN A 1 5.11 35.89 5.87
C GLN A 1 5.72 35.74 7.26
N ASN A 2 4.96 35.27 8.25
CA ASN A 2 5.39 35.07 9.66
C ASN A 2 5.48 33.56 10.01
N THR A 3 5.79 32.72 9.03
CA THR A 3 5.70 31.25 9.14
C THR A 3 6.76 30.65 10.06
N VAL A 4 7.97 31.24 10.11
CA VAL A 4 9.07 30.73 10.96
C VAL A 4 8.75 30.81 12.46
N PRO A 5 8.35 31.98 13.04
CA PRO A 5 7.94 32.03 14.44
C PRO A 5 6.77 31.09 14.77
N GLN A 6 5.82 30.93 13.84
CA GLN A 6 4.68 30.03 14.01
C GLN A 6 5.11 28.56 14.07
N ALA A 7 6.04 28.14 13.22
CA ALA A 7 6.58 26.78 13.24
C ALA A 7 7.36 26.48 14.53
N LEU A 8 8.16 27.44 15.00
CA LEU A 8 8.88 27.32 16.27
C LEU A 8 7.91 27.22 17.47
N LEU A 9 6.86 28.02 17.49
CA LEU A 9 5.85 27.97 18.54
C LEU A 9 5.11 26.63 18.56
N ALA A 10 4.69 26.14 17.38
CA ALA A 10 4.05 24.82 17.28
C ALA A 10 4.96 23.69 17.78
N PHE A 11 6.28 23.77 17.50
CA PHE A 11 7.25 22.82 18.03
C PHE A 11 7.39 22.92 19.55
N LEU A 12 7.55 24.12 20.10
CA LEU A 12 7.74 24.34 21.55
C LEU A 12 6.53 23.94 22.39
N GLU A 13 5.32 24.02 21.83
CA GLU A 13 4.08 23.63 22.52
C GLU A 13 3.76 22.13 22.37
N GLY A 14 4.32 21.44 21.37
CA GLY A 14 4.02 20.04 21.10
C GLY A 14 4.75 19.08 22.05
N ALA A 15 4.03 18.11 22.61
CA ALA A 15 4.60 17.09 23.50
C ALA A 15 5.14 15.84 22.75
N ASN A 16 4.83 15.72 21.46
CA ASN A 16 5.27 14.63 20.59
C ASN A 16 5.11 15.07 19.12
N PHE A 17 5.65 14.29 18.18
CA PHE A 17 5.64 14.61 16.75
C PHE A 17 4.23 14.93 16.22
N GLU A 18 3.24 14.07 16.49
CA GLU A 18 1.87 14.29 16.02
C GLU A 18 1.26 15.56 16.62
N GLY A 19 1.51 15.82 17.91
CA GLY A 19 1.10 17.04 18.58
C GLY A 19 1.64 18.29 17.91
N VAL A 20 2.94 18.31 17.58
CA VAL A 20 3.58 19.42 16.86
C VAL A 20 2.90 19.66 15.50
N ILE A 21 2.69 18.59 14.71
CA ILE A 21 2.06 18.71 13.39
C ILE A 21 0.61 19.21 13.50
N ARG A 22 -0.18 18.68 14.45
CA ARG A 22 -1.57 19.11 14.66
C ARG A 22 -1.63 20.58 15.08
N SER A 23 -0.75 21.02 15.96
CA SER A 23 -0.63 22.44 16.34
C SER A 23 -0.27 23.30 15.13
N ALA A 24 0.76 22.93 14.37
CA ALA A 24 1.18 23.66 13.18
C ALA A 24 0.06 23.82 12.14
N VAL A 25 -0.69 22.75 11.87
CA VAL A 25 -1.84 22.79 10.93
C VAL A 25 -2.98 23.65 11.47
N SER A 26 -3.23 23.60 12.79
CA SER A 26 -4.33 24.35 13.42
C SER A 26 -4.15 25.87 13.40
N ILE A 27 -2.91 26.37 13.25
CA ILE A 27 -2.60 27.80 13.11
C ILE A 27 -3.26 28.40 11.84
N GLY A 28 -3.47 27.57 10.80
CA GLY A 28 -4.06 28.00 9.53
C GLY A 28 -3.13 28.88 8.69
N GLY A 29 -3.65 29.40 7.58
CA GLY A 29 -2.85 30.15 6.61
C GLY A 29 -1.97 29.22 5.76
N ASP A 30 -0.67 29.49 5.75
CA ASP A 30 0.37 28.73 5.02
C ASP A 30 0.79 27.49 5.81
N SER A 31 -0.20 26.66 6.14
CA SER A 31 -0.08 25.57 7.12
C SER A 31 0.84 24.45 6.65
N ASP A 32 0.95 24.22 5.35
CA ASP A 32 1.90 23.28 4.74
C ASP A 32 3.34 23.74 4.96
N THR A 33 3.65 25.01 4.71
CA THR A 33 4.99 25.57 4.98
C THR A 33 5.32 25.55 6.48
N ILE A 34 4.37 25.93 7.34
CA ILE A 34 4.55 25.91 8.79
C ILE A 34 4.78 24.49 9.29
N ALA A 35 3.96 23.52 8.87
CA ALA A 35 4.07 22.12 9.28
C ALA A 35 5.35 21.45 8.73
N ALA A 36 5.80 21.81 7.53
CA ALA A 36 7.07 21.31 6.99
C ALA A 36 8.27 21.73 7.86
N MET A 37 8.33 23.00 8.27
CA MET A 37 9.38 23.50 9.17
C MET A 37 9.28 22.89 10.56
N ALA A 38 8.09 22.92 11.17
CA ALA A 38 7.86 22.38 12.51
C ALA A 38 8.13 20.87 12.57
N GLY A 39 7.72 20.13 11.54
CA GLY A 39 7.96 18.69 11.39
C GLY A 39 9.44 18.35 11.24
N GLY A 40 10.20 19.11 10.44
CA GLY A 40 11.64 18.92 10.31
C GLY A 40 12.39 19.11 11.63
N ILE A 41 11.98 20.09 12.44
CA ILE A 41 12.52 20.27 13.79
C ILE A 41 12.07 19.12 14.70
N ALA A 42 10.77 18.79 14.70
CA ALA A 42 10.20 17.76 15.55
C ALA A 42 10.81 16.37 15.33
N GLN A 43 11.13 16.00 14.09
CA GLN A 43 11.76 14.71 13.76
C GLN A 43 13.10 14.51 14.48
N ALA A 44 13.84 15.58 14.76
CA ALA A 44 15.12 15.50 15.47
C ALA A 44 14.94 15.23 16.99
N PHE A 45 13.77 15.50 17.55
CA PHE A 45 13.49 15.38 18.99
C PHE A 45 12.53 14.24 19.34
N TYR A 46 11.65 13.88 18.41
CA TYR A 46 10.56 12.94 18.64
C TYR A 46 10.59 11.81 17.61
N VAL A 47 10.24 10.61 18.05
CA VAL A 47 9.97 9.48 17.15
C VAL A 47 8.72 9.80 16.33
N ILE A 48 8.82 9.67 15.01
CA ILE A 48 7.67 9.77 14.12
C ILE A 48 6.84 8.49 14.29
N PRO A 49 5.51 8.59 14.52
CA PRO A 49 4.67 7.40 14.55
C PRO A 49 4.78 6.61 13.23
N LYS A 50 5.09 5.30 13.30
CA LYS A 50 5.28 4.42 12.12
C LYS A 50 4.16 4.56 11.09
N LYS A 51 2.91 4.66 11.55
CA LYS A 51 1.74 4.85 10.68
C LYS A 51 1.84 6.12 9.80
N LEU A 52 2.39 7.21 10.34
CA LEU A 52 2.58 8.45 9.61
C LEU A 52 3.81 8.38 8.70
N SER A 53 4.97 7.92 9.22
CA SER A 53 6.20 7.80 8.42
C SER A 53 5.97 6.91 7.21
N SER A 54 5.37 5.74 7.38
CA SER A 54 5.13 4.83 6.26
C SER A 54 4.08 5.32 5.27
N TYR A 55 3.04 6.01 5.75
CA TYR A 55 2.06 6.63 4.86
C TYR A 55 2.72 7.69 3.97
N CYS A 56 3.52 8.59 4.57
CA CYS A 56 4.25 9.63 3.85
C CYS A 56 5.31 9.04 2.91
N TYR A 57 6.07 8.03 3.37
CA TYR A 57 7.06 7.33 2.55
C TYR A 57 6.42 6.76 1.27
N ALA A 58 5.26 6.14 1.41
CA ALA A 58 4.49 5.60 0.30
C ALA A 58 3.87 6.66 -0.64
N LEU A 59 3.90 7.94 -0.28
CA LEU A 59 3.50 9.06 -1.16
C LEU A 59 4.69 9.64 -1.94
N LEU A 60 5.91 9.47 -1.43
CA LEU A 60 7.12 9.93 -2.11
C LEU A 60 7.31 9.19 -3.43
N THR A 61 7.80 9.91 -4.45
CA THR A 61 8.27 9.29 -5.69
C THR A 61 9.53 8.46 -5.40
N PRO A 62 9.87 7.49 -6.26
CA PRO A 62 11.09 6.69 -6.09
C PRO A 62 12.35 7.54 -5.90
N GLU A 63 12.47 8.66 -6.63
CA GLU A 63 13.63 9.55 -6.52
C GLU A 63 13.70 10.22 -5.15
N LEU A 64 12.56 10.73 -4.65
CA LEU A 64 12.49 11.35 -3.32
C LEU A 64 12.74 10.36 -2.20
N ARG A 65 12.31 9.10 -2.36
CA ARG A 65 12.67 8.03 -1.42
C ARG A 65 14.16 7.73 -1.43
N GLY A 66 14.80 7.75 -2.60
CA GLY A 66 16.26 7.60 -2.69
C GLY A 66 16.97 8.66 -1.86
N VAL A 67 16.60 9.93 -2.04
CA VAL A 67 17.15 11.05 -1.27
C VAL A 67 16.91 10.88 0.23
N LEU A 68 15.69 10.50 0.64
CA LEU A 68 15.37 10.27 2.05
C LEU A 68 16.18 9.10 2.63
N ASN A 69 16.22 7.97 1.93
CA ASN A 69 16.94 6.78 2.37
C ASN A 69 18.44 7.05 2.52
N ASP A 70 19.06 7.72 1.55
CA ASP A 70 20.49 8.08 1.61
C ASP A 70 20.77 8.98 2.82
N PHE A 71 19.86 9.92 3.11
CA PHE A 71 19.97 10.79 4.28
C PHE A 71 19.81 10.04 5.61
N GLU A 72 18.82 9.14 5.71
CA GLU A 72 18.61 8.33 6.92
C GLU A 72 19.73 7.31 7.16
N ASP A 73 20.28 6.73 6.08
CA ASP A 73 21.43 5.83 6.14
C ASP A 73 22.68 6.57 6.61
N LEU A 74 22.92 7.80 6.13
CA LEU A 74 24.01 8.67 6.62
C LEU A 74 23.91 8.94 8.13
N LEU A 75 22.69 9.08 8.65
CA LEU A 75 22.43 9.32 10.07
C LEU A 75 22.36 8.03 10.91
N GLY A 76 22.37 6.86 10.27
CA GLY A 76 22.22 5.56 10.95
C GLY A 76 20.85 5.37 11.61
N CYS A 77 19.80 6.01 11.08
CA CYS A 77 18.45 6.02 11.68
C CYS A 77 17.36 5.40 10.80
N ARG A 78 17.73 4.75 9.69
CA ARG A 78 16.79 4.16 8.74
C ARG A 78 15.86 3.11 9.38
N GLU A 79 14.56 3.23 9.13
CA GLU A 79 13.58 2.25 9.57
C GLU A 79 13.60 0.99 8.69
N ALA A 80 13.45 -0.19 9.31
CA ALA A 80 13.53 -1.48 8.63
C ALA A 80 12.33 -1.81 7.73
N ASP A 81 11.16 -1.21 7.98
CA ASP A 81 9.96 -1.38 7.16
C ASP A 81 9.26 -0.04 6.93
N PRO A 82 9.68 0.71 5.90
CA PRO A 82 9.13 2.02 5.59
C PRO A 82 7.76 1.93 4.90
N PHE A 83 7.30 0.73 4.51
CA PHE A 83 6.01 0.56 3.83
C PHE A 83 4.86 0.22 4.78
N ASN A 84 5.13 -0.15 6.04
CA ASN A 84 4.12 -0.65 6.97
C ASN A 84 3.34 -1.81 6.33
N ILE A 85 4.08 -2.86 5.97
CA ILE A 85 3.52 -4.06 5.35
C ILE A 85 2.61 -4.81 6.33
N GLU A 86 2.80 -4.63 7.64
CA GLU A 86 1.95 -5.25 8.66
C GLU A 86 0.48 -4.86 8.54
N ARG A 87 0.15 -3.69 7.95
CA ARG A 87 -1.25 -3.29 7.72
C ARG A 87 -2.04 -4.34 6.94
N PHE A 88 -1.41 -5.05 6.00
CA PHE A 88 -2.03 -6.13 5.26
C PHE A 88 -2.27 -7.35 6.14
N ILE A 89 -1.31 -7.69 6.99
CA ILE A 89 -1.39 -8.83 7.91
C ILE A 89 -2.51 -8.60 8.93
N GLU A 90 -2.58 -7.41 9.51
CA GLU A 90 -3.63 -7.00 10.43
C GLU A 90 -5.01 -7.11 9.79
N ALA A 91 -5.16 -6.58 8.57
CA ALA A 91 -6.43 -6.64 7.83
C ALA A 91 -6.83 -8.09 7.50
N GLN A 92 -5.88 -8.92 7.09
CA GLN A 92 -6.10 -10.33 6.79
C GLN A 92 -6.45 -11.16 8.03
N ASN A 93 -5.90 -10.82 9.20
CA ASN A 93 -6.12 -11.53 10.45
C ASN A 93 -7.40 -11.08 11.18
N THR A 94 -7.82 -9.83 10.96
CA THR A 94 -9.05 -9.28 11.56
C THR A 94 -10.23 -10.20 11.28
N SER A 95 -10.94 -10.65 12.32
CA SER A 95 -12.11 -11.53 12.22
C SER A 95 -11.91 -12.77 11.32
N ASN A 96 -10.67 -13.30 11.23
CA ASN A 96 -10.31 -14.40 10.34
C ASN A 96 -10.61 -14.16 8.85
N THR A 97 -10.56 -12.91 8.38
CA THR A 97 -10.92 -12.54 7.00
C THR A 97 -10.15 -13.34 5.94
N TYR A 98 -8.85 -13.62 6.13
CA TYR A 98 -8.09 -14.43 5.18
C TYR A 98 -8.68 -15.83 4.99
N ARG A 99 -9.03 -16.50 6.10
CA ARG A 99 -9.63 -17.84 6.05
C ARG A 99 -10.97 -17.82 5.34
N GLN A 100 -11.78 -16.78 5.56
CA GLN A 100 -13.04 -16.59 4.86
C GLN A 100 -12.84 -16.37 3.36
N ALA A 101 -11.93 -15.48 2.97
CA ALA A 101 -11.58 -15.23 1.57
C ALA A 101 -11.13 -16.52 0.87
N LEU A 102 -10.31 -17.32 1.53
CA LEU A 102 -9.84 -18.60 1.00
C LEU A 102 -10.98 -19.60 0.80
N VAL A 103 -11.94 -19.69 1.72
CA VAL A 103 -13.13 -20.55 1.57
C VAL A 103 -13.97 -20.09 0.38
N GLU A 104 -14.23 -18.79 0.27
CA GLU A 104 -14.97 -18.21 -0.87
C GLU A 104 -14.29 -18.49 -2.20
N MET A 105 -12.95 -18.38 -2.27
CA MET A 105 -12.19 -18.65 -3.47
C MET A 105 -12.14 -20.13 -3.83
N ARG A 106 -12.10 -21.03 -2.84
CA ARG A 106 -12.24 -22.48 -3.08
C ARG A 106 -13.65 -22.89 -3.53
N GLN A 107 -14.66 -22.08 -3.23
CA GLN A 107 -16.04 -22.26 -3.69
C GLN A 107 -16.30 -21.57 -5.04
N GLY A 108 -15.34 -20.81 -5.57
CA GLY A 108 -15.46 -20.12 -6.85
C GLY A 108 -16.44 -18.96 -6.83
N HIS A 109 -16.70 -18.36 -5.67
CA HIS A 109 -17.57 -17.18 -5.58
C HIS A 109 -17.22 -16.30 -4.38
N LYS A 110 -16.60 -15.16 -4.66
CA LYS A 110 -16.37 -14.07 -3.70
C LYS A 110 -17.69 -13.49 -3.22
N GLN A 111 -17.81 -13.31 -1.91
CA GLN A 111 -19.02 -12.79 -1.26
C GLN A 111 -18.72 -11.63 -0.29
N THR A 112 -17.53 -11.59 0.32
CA THR A 112 -17.24 -10.59 1.36
C THR A 112 -16.16 -9.57 1.00
N HIS A 113 -15.95 -8.58 1.87
CA HIS A 113 -15.21 -7.34 1.59
C HIS A 113 -13.71 -7.43 1.91
N TRP A 114 -12.94 -8.13 1.08
CA TRP A 114 -11.51 -8.34 1.33
C TRP A 114 -10.58 -8.07 0.15
N ILE A 115 -11.11 -7.67 -1.02
CA ILE A 115 -10.34 -7.60 -2.27
C ILE A 115 -9.06 -6.75 -2.15
N TRP A 116 -9.12 -5.63 -1.42
CA TRP A 116 -8.06 -4.63 -1.37
C TRP A 116 -6.77 -5.11 -0.69
N PHE A 117 -6.86 -6.01 0.28
CA PHE A 117 -5.71 -6.45 1.10
C PHE A 117 -5.40 -7.94 0.95
N ILE A 118 -6.15 -8.64 0.10
CA ILE A 118 -5.86 -10.01 -0.35
C ILE A 118 -5.24 -9.99 -1.74
N PHE A 119 -5.83 -9.24 -2.66
CA PHE A 119 -5.31 -8.97 -4.01
C PHE A 119 -5.06 -7.47 -4.17
N PRO A 120 -4.04 -6.92 -3.49
CA PRO A 120 -3.77 -5.49 -3.56
C PRO A 120 -3.33 -5.09 -4.97
N GLN A 121 -3.68 -3.85 -5.33
CA GLN A 121 -3.32 -3.19 -6.59
C GLN A 121 -2.63 -1.87 -6.28
N LEU A 122 -2.10 -1.18 -7.28
CA LEU A 122 -1.48 0.13 -7.06
C LEU A 122 -2.46 1.17 -6.50
N LYS A 123 -1.95 2.09 -5.67
CA LYS A 123 -2.68 3.25 -5.17
C LYS A 123 -3.21 4.10 -6.33
N GLY A 124 -4.35 4.75 -6.11
CA GLY A 124 -4.97 5.65 -7.09
C GLY A 124 -5.87 4.97 -8.14
N PHE A 125 -5.93 3.64 -8.20
CA PHE A 125 -6.90 2.94 -9.05
C PHE A 125 -8.30 2.77 -8.44
N GLY A 126 -8.50 3.22 -7.19
CA GLY A 126 -9.82 3.25 -6.57
C GLY A 126 -10.03 4.50 -5.73
N HIS A 127 -11.27 4.96 -5.67
CA HIS A 127 -11.65 6.16 -4.91
C HIS A 127 -12.00 5.88 -3.45
N SER A 128 -12.16 4.62 -3.06
CA SER A 128 -12.49 4.28 -1.67
C SER A 128 -11.29 4.48 -0.74
N ALA A 129 -11.56 4.86 0.51
CA ALA A 129 -10.54 4.95 1.55
C ALA A 129 -9.73 3.64 1.68
N TYR A 130 -10.39 2.48 1.53
CA TYR A 130 -9.74 1.17 1.50
C TYR A 130 -8.79 0.99 0.31
N SER A 131 -9.16 1.46 -0.89
CA SER A 131 -8.29 1.39 -2.07
C SER A 131 -7.06 2.29 -1.94
N GLN A 132 -7.19 3.40 -1.21
CA GLN A 132 -6.07 4.30 -0.92
C GLN A 132 -5.15 3.74 0.17
N TYR A 133 -5.72 3.18 1.24
CA TYR A 133 -4.97 2.67 2.37
C TYR A 133 -4.25 1.35 2.07
N TYR A 134 -4.94 0.39 1.42
CA TYR A 134 -4.37 -0.91 1.07
C TYR A 134 -3.80 -0.98 -0.36
N GLY A 135 -3.85 0.12 -1.10
CA GLY A 135 -3.12 0.19 -2.36
C GLY A 135 -1.62 0.12 -2.10
N LEU A 136 -0.90 -0.55 -3.00
CA LEU A 136 0.56 -0.58 -3.03
C LEU A 136 1.07 0.71 -3.70
N ALA A 137 2.12 1.31 -3.16
CA ALA A 137 2.69 2.55 -3.67
C ALA A 137 3.23 2.36 -5.09
N ASP A 138 4.01 1.29 -5.29
CA ASP A 138 4.71 0.96 -6.53
C ASP A 138 5.28 -0.47 -6.47
N THR A 139 6.21 -0.77 -7.38
CA THR A 139 6.89 -2.06 -7.48
C THR A 139 7.77 -2.38 -6.29
N ASP A 140 8.33 -1.40 -5.58
CA ASP A 140 9.21 -1.67 -4.42
C ASP A 140 8.39 -2.17 -3.24
N GLU A 141 7.22 -1.57 -3.01
CA GLU A 141 6.29 -2.08 -2.01
C GLU A 141 5.76 -3.46 -2.39
N ALA A 142 5.44 -3.69 -3.66
CA ALA A 142 5.00 -5.01 -4.14
C ALA A 142 6.09 -6.09 -3.96
N ARG A 143 7.37 -5.76 -4.19
CA ARG A 143 8.52 -6.63 -3.89
C ARG A 143 8.62 -6.90 -2.39
N THR A 144 8.44 -5.88 -1.56
CA THR A 144 8.46 -6.01 -0.09
C THR A 144 7.32 -6.91 0.40
N TYR A 145 6.12 -6.76 -0.18
CA TYR A 145 4.96 -7.63 0.08
C TYR A 145 5.28 -9.10 -0.23
N LEU A 146 5.92 -9.39 -1.38
CA LEU A 146 6.32 -10.75 -1.74
C LEU A 146 7.53 -11.27 -0.95
N ALA A 147 8.41 -10.39 -0.46
CA ALA A 147 9.52 -10.78 0.41
C ALA A 147 9.03 -11.21 1.81
N HIS A 148 7.88 -10.69 2.26
CA HIS A 148 7.30 -11.06 3.54
C HIS A 148 6.75 -12.50 3.51
N PRO A 149 7.27 -13.44 4.33
CA PRO A 149 6.96 -14.87 4.23
C PRO A 149 5.46 -15.19 4.26
N LEU A 150 4.74 -14.63 5.25
CA LEU A 150 3.31 -14.88 5.43
C LEU A 150 2.45 -14.34 4.27
N LEU A 151 2.72 -13.12 3.79
CA LEU A 151 1.91 -12.48 2.75
C LEU A 151 2.14 -13.14 1.40
N ASN A 152 3.39 -13.53 1.12
CA ASN A 152 3.75 -14.30 -0.06
C ASN A 152 3.05 -15.66 -0.08
N GLU A 153 3.12 -16.41 1.02
CA GLU A 153 2.44 -17.71 1.16
C GLU A 153 0.93 -17.56 0.93
N ARG A 154 0.30 -16.60 1.60
CA ARG A 154 -1.14 -16.34 1.53
C ARG A 154 -1.59 -15.94 0.13
N LEU A 155 -0.88 -14.99 -0.50
CA LEU A 155 -1.21 -14.54 -1.85
C LEU A 155 -1.13 -15.72 -2.84
N ARG A 156 -0.09 -16.55 -2.75
CA ARG A 156 0.04 -17.74 -3.61
C ARG A 156 -1.03 -18.79 -3.33
N GLU A 157 -1.35 -19.06 -2.07
CA GLU A 157 -2.38 -20.03 -1.70
C GLU A 157 -3.75 -19.62 -2.26
N ILE A 158 -4.16 -18.37 -2.06
CA ILE A 158 -5.46 -17.90 -2.55
C ILE A 158 -5.48 -17.76 -4.09
N THR A 159 -4.35 -17.43 -4.71
CA THR A 159 -4.20 -17.44 -6.18
C THR A 159 -4.42 -18.84 -6.75
N LYS A 160 -3.86 -19.89 -6.11
CA LYS A 160 -4.14 -21.28 -6.48
C LYS A 160 -5.61 -21.62 -6.37
N ALA A 161 -6.29 -21.14 -5.32
CA ALA A 161 -7.72 -21.36 -5.15
C ALA A 161 -8.54 -20.72 -6.28
N VAL A 162 -8.18 -19.51 -6.73
CA VAL A 162 -8.82 -18.87 -7.88
C VAL A 162 -8.66 -19.70 -9.15
N LEU A 163 -7.47 -20.24 -9.42
CA LEU A 163 -7.17 -21.05 -10.61
C LEU A 163 -7.98 -22.36 -10.70
N LEU A 164 -8.50 -22.88 -9.59
CA LEU A 164 -9.40 -24.05 -9.60
C LEU A 164 -10.67 -23.81 -10.43
N HIS A 165 -11.01 -22.54 -10.69
CA HIS A 165 -12.23 -22.12 -11.38
C HIS A 165 -11.95 -21.55 -12.78
N GLY A 166 -10.84 -21.94 -13.43
CA GLY A 166 -10.43 -21.43 -14.74
C GLY A 166 -11.42 -21.63 -15.89
N ASN A 167 -12.43 -22.48 -15.72
CA ASN A 167 -13.53 -22.70 -16.66
C ASN A 167 -14.74 -21.78 -16.42
N MET A 168 -14.72 -20.93 -15.39
CA MET A 168 -15.79 -20.01 -15.04
C MET A 168 -15.48 -18.58 -15.49
N ASP A 169 -16.53 -17.77 -15.71
CA ASP A 169 -16.36 -16.32 -15.88
C ASP A 169 -15.77 -15.72 -14.60
N VAL A 170 -14.64 -15.02 -14.75
CA VAL A 170 -13.93 -14.37 -13.64
C VAL A 170 -14.80 -13.38 -12.89
N LYS A 171 -15.78 -12.73 -13.55
CA LYS A 171 -16.74 -11.83 -12.89
C LYS A 171 -17.62 -12.58 -11.90
N ARG A 172 -17.94 -13.85 -12.19
CA ARG A 172 -18.67 -14.73 -11.28
C ARG A 172 -17.77 -15.19 -10.13
N VAL A 173 -16.52 -15.56 -10.42
CA VAL A 173 -15.54 -15.96 -9.40
C VAL A 173 -15.30 -14.82 -8.41
N MET A 174 -15.09 -13.60 -8.91
CA MET A 174 -14.83 -12.40 -8.10
C MET A 174 -16.11 -11.71 -7.60
N GLY A 175 -17.29 -12.25 -7.91
CA GLY A 175 -18.59 -11.73 -7.45
C GLY A 175 -19.01 -10.39 -8.06
N SER A 176 -18.12 -9.69 -8.77
CA SER A 176 -18.42 -8.44 -9.48
C SER A 176 -17.43 -8.18 -10.61
N SER A 177 -17.82 -7.34 -11.56
CA SER A 177 -16.90 -6.84 -12.61
C SER A 177 -15.78 -5.97 -12.05
N ILE A 178 -16.05 -5.22 -10.97
CA ILE A 178 -15.07 -4.35 -10.32
C ILE A 178 -13.96 -5.18 -9.68
N ASP A 179 -14.32 -6.23 -8.93
CA ASP A 179 -13.33 -7.08 -8.26
C ASP A 179 -12.56 -7.95 -9.25
N ALA A 180 -13.16 -8.31 -10.39
CA ALA A 180 -12.42 -8.90 -11.51
C ALA A 180 -11.34 -7.94 -12.05
N VAL A 181 -11.66 -6.66 -12.28
CA VAL A 181 -10.64 -5.68 -12.69
C VAL A 181 -9.54 -5.56 -11.64
N LYS A 182 -9.89 -5.53 -10.34
CA LYS A 182 -8.91 -5.47 -9.24
C LYS A 182 -7.99 -6.69 -9.22
N LEU A 183 -8.52 -7.89 -9.49
CA LEU A 183 -7.71 -9.08 -9.66
C LEU A 183 -6.74 -8.92 -10.84
N LYS A 184 -7.21 -8.46 -12.01
CA LYS A 184 -6.34 -8.24 -13.18
C LYS A 184 -5.20 -7.28 -12.87
N SER A 185 -5.50 -6.15 -12.22
CA SER A 185 -4.49 -5.15 -11.80
C SER A 185 -3.50 -5.72 -10.79
N SER A 186 -3.98 -6.48 -9.79
CA SER A 186 -3.13 -7.15 -8.80
C SER A 186 -2.18 -8.17 -9.44
N MET A 187 -2.72 -9.08 -10.25
CA MET A 187 -1.91 -10.10 -10.94
C MET A 187 -0.92 -9.48 -11.91
N THR A 188 -1.30 -8.39 -12.61
CA THR A 188 -0.38 -7.65 -13.48
C THR A 188 0.79 -7.06 -12.69
N LEU A 189 0.51 -6.40 -11.55
CA LEU A 189 1.55 -5.82 -10.71
C LEU A 189 2.52 -6.89 -10.20
N PHE A 190 1.98 -8.00 -9.67
CA PHE A 190 2.79 -9.07 -9.11
C PHE A 190 3.57 -9.86 -10.17
N ASP A 191 3.01 -10.01 -11.38
CA ASP A 191 3.73 -10.58 -12.52
C ASP A 191 4.90 -9.69 -12.99
N VAL A 192 4.77 -8.36 -12.94
CA VAL A 192 5.90 -7.48 -13.27
C VAL A 192 7.04 -7.60 -12.26
N VAL A 193 6.74 -7.71 -10.96
CA VAL A 193 7.80 -7.83 -9.95
C VAL A 193 8.35 -9.25 -9.81
N CYS A 194 7.57 -10.26 -10.15
CA CYS A 194 7.92 -11.68 -10.08
C CYS A 194 7.42 -12.41 -11.35
N PRO A 195 8.11 -12.22 -12.49
CA PRO A 195 7.68 -12.76 -13.77
C PRO A 195 7.86 -14.28 -13.86
N ASN A 196 7.08 -14.91 -14.75
CA ASN A 196 7.06 -16.37 -14.96
C ASN A 196 6.61 -17.15 -13.72
N ASP A 197 5.64 -16.60 -12.99
CA ASP A 197 5.07 -17.18 -11.79
C ASP A 197 3.55 -17.38 -11.93
N ILE A 198 2.89 -17.88 -10.89
CA ILE A 198 1.45 -18.16 -10.82
C ILE A 198 0.57 -16.95 -11.16
N PHE A 199 1.08 -15.73 -11.00
CA PHE A 199 0.37 -14.50 -11.36
C PHE A 199 0.10 -14.42 -12.86
N GLU A 200 1.08 -14.83 -13.70
CA GLU A 200 0.93 -14.90 -15.15
C GLU A 200 -0.12 -15.95 -15.54
N GLU A 201 -0.19 -17.06 -14.80
CA GLU A 201 -1.15 -18.14 -15.02
C GLU A 201 -2.59 -17.67 -14.84
N VAL A 202 -2.86 -16.80 -13.85
CA VAL A 202 -4.18 -16.16 -13.69
C VAL A 202 -4.51 -15.27 -14.87
N LEU A 203 -3.54 -14.47 -15.35
CA LEU A 203 -3.72 -13.62 -16.53
C LEU A 203 -4.04 -14.43 -17.78
N LYS A 204 -3.32 -15.53 -18.00
CA LYS A 204 -3.57 -16.47 -19.11
C LYS A 204 -4.95 -17.12 -19.00
N THR A 205 -5.30 -17.63 -17.82
CA THR A 205 -6.53 -18.39 -17.58
C THR A 205 -7.78 -17.52 -17.69
N PHE A 206 -7.79 -16.34 -17.07
CA PHE A 206 -9.00 -15.52 -16.94
C PHE A 206 -9.07 -14.29 -17.86
N TYR A 207 -7.92 -13.85 -18.39
CA TYR A 207 -7.80 -12.60 -19.14
C TYR A 207 -7.10 -12.77 -20.49
N GLY A 208 -6.97 -14.00 -21.00
CA GLY A 208 -6.35 -14.28 -22.30
C GLY A 208 -4.87 -13.92 -22.38
N GLY A 209 -4.19 -13.82 -21.23
CA GLY A 209 -2.79 -13.39 -21.13
C GLY A 209 -2.61 -11.87 -21.13
N GLU A 210 -3.69 -11.10 -21.23
CA GLU A 210 -3.60 -9.65 -21.22
C GLU A 210 -3.31 -9.10 -19.82
N ARG A 211 -2.33 -8.21 -19.74
CA ARG A 211 -2.04 -7.39 -18.55
C ARG A 211 -2.96 -6.18 -18.46
N ASP A 212 -3.12 -5.65 -17.26
CA ASP A 212 -3.84 -4.39 -17.04
C ASP A 212 -2.99 -3.19 -17.48
N SER A 213 -3.37 -2.55 -18.58
CA SER A 213 -2.65 -1.41 -19.17
C SER A 213 -2.51 -0.22 -18.21
N LEU A 214 -3.49 0.02 -17.34
CA LEU A 214 -3.41 1.11 -16.36
C LEU A 214 -2.32 0.84 -15.33
N THR A 215 -2.21 -0.42 -14.86
CA THR A 215 -1.13 -0.86 -13.98
C THR A 215 0.23 -0.66 -14.63
N LEU A 216 0.42 -1.11 -15.88
CA LEU A 216 1.68 -0.97 -16.62
C LEU A 216 2.08 0.50 -16.82
N ASN A 217 1.16 1.33 -17.33
CA ASN A 217 1.41 2.75 -17.53
C ASN A 217 1.84 3.46 -16.23
N LYS A 218 1.24 3.09 -15.09
CA LYS A 218 1.53 3.71 -13.80
C LYS A 218 2.93 3.38 -13.27
N ILE A 219 3.51 2.26 -13.67
CA ILE A 219 4.87 1.85 -13.32
C ILE A 219 5.87 2.08 -14.48
N GLY A 220 5.45 2.79 -15.52
CA GLY A 220 6.31 3.21 -16.63
C GLY A 220 6.63 2.12 -17.67
N LEU A 221 5.72 1.15 -17.86
CA LEU A 221 5.84 0.05 -18.83
C LEU A 221 4.76 0.09 -19.90
#